data_AF-A0A3B9ZXX3-F1
#
_entry.id   AF-A0A3B9ZXX3-F1
#
_cell.length_a   1.000
_cell.length_b   1.000
_cell.length_c   1.000
_cell.angle_alpha   90.00
_cell.angle_beta   90.00
_cell.angle_gamma   90.00
#
_symmetry.space_group_name_H-M   'P 1'
#
loop_
_entity.id
_entity.type
_entity.pdbx_description
1 polymer ?
#
loop_
_entity_poly.entity_id
_entity_poly.type
_entity_poly.pdbx_seq_one_letter_code
_entity_poly.pdbx_strand_id
1 'polypeptide(L)'
;MSKVFKYDLSGKLLDSISVQNTFGENHYITSSTKFLYTSDNKHIIFNCGTNEFMEGVDGPVEAIFAYNTKSKNTIRLSPQKMYASDPVIESDNNIIFSGSKENEKSNCIYRFDFLSNQLNLVIKNARRLTISKK
;
A
#
# COMPACT_ATOMS: atom_id res chain seq x y z
N MET A 1 14.45 15.73 -4.60
CA MET A 1 14.43 14.35 -4.08
C MET A 1 13.37 14.25 -2.99
N SER A 2 12.39 13.36 -3.16
CA SER A 2 11.32 13.16 -2.17
C SER A 2 11.79 12.28 -1.02
N LYS A 3 11.42 12.65 0.21
CA LYS A 3 11.75 11.91 1.43
C LYS A 3 10.50 11.65 2.26
N VAL A 4 10.49 10.52 2.95
CA VAL A 4 9.53 10.26 4.04
C VAL A 4 10.25 10.53 5.35
N PHE A 5 9.64 11.35 6.19
CA PHE A 5 10.17 11.71 7.50
C PHE A 5 9.34 11.04 8.58
N LYS A 6 10.03 10.43 9.56
CA LYS A 6 9.41 9.83 10.73
C LYS A 6 9.69 10.73 11.94
N TYR A 7 8.63 11.16 12.61
CA TYR A 7 8.71 11.95 13.83
C TYR A 7 8.13 11.17 15.01
N ASP A 8 8.57 11.48 16.22
CA ASP A 8 7.84 11.09 17.43
C ASP A 8 6.71 12.09 17.74
N LEU A 9 5.94 11.80 18.79
CA LEU A 9 4.82 12.66 19.22
C LEU A 9 5.25 14.02 19.77
N SER A 10 6.53 14.20 20.12
CA SER A 10 7.09 15.50 20.49
C SER A 10 7.50 16.34 19.27
N GLY A 11 7.43 15.77 18.06
CA GLY A 11 7.90 16.39 16.83
C GLY A 11 9.40 16.22 16.60
N LYS A 12 10.10 15.40 17.38
CA LYS A 12 11.51 15.09 17.14
C LYS A 12 11.63 14.15 15.95
N LEU A 13 12.52 14.49 15.01
CA LEU A 13 12.85 13.64 13.88
C LEU A 13 13.53 12.35 14.37
N LEU A 14 12.93 11.20 14.08
CA LEU A 14 13.46 9.88 14.38
C LEU A 14 14.24 9.29 13.21
N ASP A 15 13.74 9.46 12.00
CA ASP A 15 14.32 8.87 10.79
C ASP A 15 13.90 9.63 9.52
N SER A 16 14.67 9.50 8.45
CA SER A 16 14.28 9.97 7.12
C SER A 16 14.75 9.00 6.05
N ILE A 17 13.85 8.59 5.17
CA ILE A 17 14.17 7.68 4.06
C ILE A 17 14.01 8.38 2.71
N SER A 18 14.98 8.17 1.82
CA SER A 18 14.88 8.61 0.42
C SER A 18 13.91 7.68 -0.31
N VAL A 19 12.85 8.24 -0.91
CA VAL A 19 11.83 7.45 -1.62
C VAL A 19 12.46 6.63 -2.75
N GLN A 20 13.25 7.26 -3.62
CA GLN A 20 13.87 6.58 -4.76
C GLN A 20 14.85 5.49 -4.30
N ASN A 21 15.72 5.79 -3.34
CA ASN A 21 16.74 4.84 -2.91
C ASN A 21 16.15 3.67 -2.11
N THR A 22 14.97 3.87 -1.50
CA THR A 22 14.36 2.89 -0.59
C THR A 22 13.36 2.02 -1.32
N PHE A 23 12.49 2.62 -2.13
CA PHE A 23 11.41 1.91 -2.80
C PHE A 23 11.77 1.56 -4.25
N GLY A 24 12.72 2.25 -4.89
CA GLY A 24 13.13 2.03 -6.27
C GLY A 24 12.52 3.03 -7.26
N GLU A 25 13.05 3.06 -8.48
CA GLU A 25 12.74 4.10 -9.48
C GLU A 25 11.40 3.89 -10.21
N ASN A 26 10.86 2.67 -10.20
CA ASN A 26 9.64 2.31 -10.92
C ASN A 26 8.35 2.52 -10.11
N HIS A 27 8.41 3.33 -9.05
CA HIS A 27 7.28 3.62 -8.17
C HIS A 27 6.90 5.10 -8.30
N TYR A 28 5.77 5.35 -8.95
CA TYR A 28 5.25 6.70 -9.17
C TYR A 28 4.51 7.18 -7.91
N ILE A 29 5.22 7.91 -7.07
CA ILE A 29 4.66 8.51 -5.85
C ILE A 29 3.87 9.76 -6.21
N THR A 30 2.66 9.87 -5.67
CA THR A 30 1.76 11.00 -5.86
C THR A 30 1.31 11.57 -4.51
N SER A 31 0.50 12.63 -4.52
CA SER A 31 -0.10 13.17 -3.29
C SER A 31 -1.09 12.21 -2.60
N SER A 32 -1.56 11.16 -3.29
CA SER A 32 -2.41 10.12 -2.71
C SER A 32 -1.64 8.95 -2.08
N THR A 33 -0.32 8.89 -2.24
CA THR A 33 0.52 7.86 -1.62
C THR A 33 0.49 7.99 -0.10
N LYS A 34 0.13 6.89 0.57
CA LYS A 34 0.28 6.72 2.02
C LYS A 34 1.54 5.91 2.30
N PHE A 35 2.20 6.22 3.42
CA PHE A 35 3.28 5.42 3.98
C PHE A 35 2.89 5.04 5.41
N LEU A 36 2.64 3.76 5.66
CA LEU A 36 2.11 3.25 6.91
C LEU A 36 3.11 2.26 7.52
N TYR A 37 3.61 2.56 8.71
CA TYR A 37 4.44 1.63 9.46
C TYR A 37 3.58 0.59 10.17
N THR A 38 3.96 -0.68 10.09
CA THR A 38 3.45 -1.70 11.03
C THR A 38 3.89 -1.36 12.44
N SER A 39 3.12 -1.77 13.44
CA SER A 39 3.39 -1.41 14.84
C SER A 39 4.70 -2.03 15.35
N ASP A 40 5.09 -3.18 14.81
CA ASP A 40 6.40 -3.81 15.01
C ASP A 40 7.57 -3.17 14.21
N ASN A 41 7.30 -2.14 13.40
CA ASN A 41 8.25 -1.46 12.51
C ASN A 41 8.97 -2.37 11.48
N LYS A 42 8.48 -3.58 11.23
CA LYS A 42 9.09 -4.48 10.23
C LYS A 42 8.76 -4.12 8.80
N HIS A 43 7.60 -3.49 8.56
CA HIS A 43 7.17 -3.13 7.22
C HIS A 43 6.71 -1.67 7.12
N ILE A 44 6.94 -1.09 5.95
CA ILE A 44 6.29 0.13 5.48
C ILE A 44 5.34 -0.29 4.36
N ILE A 45 4.06 -0.07 4.56
CA ILE A 45 3.00 -0.34 3.58
C ILE A 45 2.73 0.95 2.82
N PHE A 46 2.67 0.87 1.50
CA PHE A 46 2.42 2.04 0.68
C PHE A 46 1.70 1.71 -0.62
N ASN A 47 0.98 2.71 -1.13
CA ASN A 47 0.37 2.69 -2.47
C ASN A 47 1.13 3.60 -3.41
N CYS A 48 1.34 3.18 -4.65
CA CYS A 48 1.91 4.03 -5.68
C CYS A 48 1.51 3.56 -7.08
N GLY A 49 1.64 4.47 -8.05
CA GLY A 49 1.47 4.15 -9.45
C GLY A 49 2.59 3.23 -9.93
N THR A 50 2.26 2.36 -10.86
CA THR A 50 3.18 1.41 -11.49
C THR A 50 3.25 1.62 -13.00
N ASN A 51 4.23 0.99 -13.66
CA ASN A 51 4.33 0.96 -15.13
C ASN A 51 3.29 0.07 -15.82
N GLU A 52 2.33 -0.46 -15.07
CA GLU A 52 1.32 -1.35 -15.59
C GLU A 52 0.21 -0.58 -16.30
N PHE A 53 -0.29 -1.17 -17.38
CA PHE A 53 -1.49 -0.74 -18.09
C PHE A 53 -2.68 -1.63 -17.69
N MET A 54 -3.86 -1.03 -17.60
CA MET A 54 -5.11 -1.71 -17.33
C MET A 54 -6.21 -1.06 -18.15
N GLU A 55 -7.01 -1.87 -18.84
CA GLU A 55 -8.09 -1.37 -19.68
C GLU A 55 -9.08 -0.52 -18.86
N GLY A 56 -9.45 0.66 -19.39
CA GLY A 56 -10.36 1.59 -18.74
C GLY A 56 -9.75 2.42 -17.59
N VAL A 57 -8.43 2.31 -17.35
CA VAL A 57 -7.70 3.16 -16.41
C VAL A 57 -6.80 4.12 -17.19
N ASP A 58 -7.05 5.41 -17.04
CA ASP A 58 -6.17 6.45 -17.57
C ASP A 58 -4.99 6.68 -16.62
N GLY A 59 -3.77 6.37 -17.10
CA GLY A 59 -2.52 6.57 -16.38
C GLY A 59 -2.02 5.34 -15.60
N PRO A 60 -1.04 5.53 -14.70
CA PRO A 60 -0.43 4.44 -13.95
C PRO A 60 -1.44 3.67 -13.08
N VAL A 61 -1.42 2.34 -13.17
CA VAL A 61 -2.21 1.49 -12.26
C VAL A 61 -1.61 1.58 -10.86
N GLU A 62 -2.43 1.96 -9.89
CA GLU A 62 -2.02 2.03 -8.49
C GLU A 62 -1.98 0.63 -7.88
N ALA A 63 -0.94 0.32 -7.12
CA ALA A 63 -0.76 -0.97 -6.47
C ALA A 63 -0.31 -0.80 -5.01
N ILE A 64 -0.55 -1.84 -4.21
CA ILE A 64 -0.13 -1.88 -2.80
C ILE A 64 1.17 -2.66 -2.69
N PHE A 65 2.12 -2.12 -1.94
CA PHE A 65 3.43 -2.69 -1.69
C PHE A 65 3.75 -2.74 -0.20
N ALA A 66 4.66 -3.63 0.17
CA ALA A 66 5.29 -3.70 1.47
C ALA A 66 6.81 -3.65 1.32
N TYR A 67 7.43 -2.67 1.96
CA TYR A 67 8.87 -2.61 2.11
C TYR A 67 9.28 -3.19 3.45
N ASN A 68 10.15 -4.21 3.45
CA ASN A 68 10.70 -4.80 4.65
C ASN A 68 11.91 -3.98 5.14
N THR A 69 11.83 -3.45 6.36
CA THR A 69 12.83 -2.53 6.90
C THR A 69 14.17 -3.20 7.22
N LYS A 70 14.17 -4.53 7.44
CA LYS A 70 15.36 -5.32 7.76
C LYS A 70 16.06 -5.82 6.49
N SER A 71 15.33 -6.47 5.59
CA SER A 71 15.91 -7.02 4.35
C SER A 71 16.10 -5.98 3.26
N LYS A 72 15.50 -4.79 3.41
CA LYS A 72 15.54 -3.69 2.44
C LYS A 72 14.88 -4.06 1.10
N ASN A 73 13.98 -5.04 1.11
CA ASN A 73 13.28 -5.52 -0.08
C ASN A 73 11.83 -5.03 -0.11
N THR A 74 11.36 -4.66 -1.30
CA THR A 74 9.95 -4.33 -1.58
C THR A 74 9.25 -5.50 -2.24
N ILE A 75 8.07 -5.86 -1.76
CA ILE A 75 7.18 -6.83 -2.41
C ILE A 75 5.84 -6.18 -2.77
N ARG A 76 5.22 -6.62 -3.86
CA ARG A 76 3.86 -6.21 -4.24
C ARG A 76 2.84 -7.08 -3.50
N LEU A 77 1.85 -6.45 -2.87
CA LEU A 77 0.74 -7.12 -2.17
C LEU A 77 -0.50 -7.26 -3.04
N SER A 78 -0.79 -6.27 -3.88
CA SER A 78 -1.92 -6.36 -4.81
C SER A 78 -1.54 -7.18 -6.07
N PRO A 79 -2.45 -7.98 -6.63
CA PRO A 79 -2.24 -8.66 -7.91
C PRO A 79 -1.90 -7.67 -9.03
N GLN A 80 -1.22 -8.17 -10.06
CA GLN A 80 -1.18 -7.49 -11.36
C GLN A 80 -2.60 -7.31 -11.91
N LYS A 81 -2.79 -6.26 -12.70
CA LYS A 81 -4.05 -5.85 -13.32
C LYS A 81 -5.18 -5.62 -12.31
N MET A 82 -4.79 -5.13 -11.13
CA MET A 82 -5.69 -4.63 -10.11
C MET A 82 -5.29 -3.20 -9.76
N TYR A 83 -6.23 -2.28 -9.94
CA TYR A 83 -6.10 -0.93 -9.38
C TYR A 83 -6.39 -1.01 -7.89
N ALA A 84 -5.38 -0.82 -7.04
CA ALA A 84 -5.47 -0.98 -5.60
C ALA A 84 -4.95 0.27 -4.89
N SER A 85 -5.76 0.81 -3.98
CA SER A 85 -5.56 2.09 -3.32
C SER A 85 -6.06 2.06 -1.88
N ASP A 86 -5.80 3.13 -1.14
CA ASP A 86 -6.28 3.32 0.23
C ASP A 86 -5.93 2.17 1.20
N PRO A 87 -4.63 1.80 1.34
CA PRO A 87 -4.24 0.79 2.30
C PRO A 87 -4.51 1.27 3.74
N VAL A 88 -4.87 0.33 4.60
CA VAL A 88 -5.00 0.49 6.05
C VAL A 88 -4.44 -0.75 6.73
N ILE A 89 -3.69 -0.55 7.80
CA ILE A 89 -3.16 -1.63 8.64
C ILE A 89 -4.25 -2.07 9.62
N GLU A 90 -4.75 -3.29 9.47
CA GLU A 90 -5.67 -3.91 10.44
C GLU A 90 -4.89 -4.48 11.63
N SER A 91 -3.79 -5.18 11.33
CA SER A 91 -2.79 -5.67 12.29
C SER A 91 -1.44 -5.77 11.60
N ASP A 92 -0.35 -6.07 12.34
CA ASP A 92 0.99 -6.23 11.75
C ASP A 92 1.05 -7.30 10.65
N ASN A 93 0.12 -8.25 10.64
CA ASN A 93 0.04 -9.32 9.66
C ASN A 93 -1.09 -9.15 8.63
N ASN A 94 -1.96 -8.15 8.79
CA ASN A 94 -3.13 -7.99 7.92
C ASN A 94 -3.31 -6.55 7.44
N ILE A 95 -3.36 -6.41 6.12
CA ILE A 95 -3.58 -5.14 5.43
C ILE A 95 -4.90 -5.20 4.71
N ILE A 96 -5.72 -4.16 4.84
CA ILE A 96 -6.96 -4.01 4.09
C ILE A 96 -6.79 -2.86 3.10
N PHE A 97 -7.31 -3.02 1.90
CA PHE A 97 -7.29 -1.98 0.87
C PHE A 97 -8.49 -2.06 -0.06
N SER A 98 -8.78 -0.96 -0.75
CA SER A 98 -9.76 -0.92 -1.83
C SER A 98 -9.09 -1.34 -3.13
N GLY A 99 -9.75 -2.17 -3.95
CA GLY A 99 -9.27 -2.41 -5.30
C GLY A 99 -10.32 -2.91 -6.26
N SER A 100 -10.00 -2.87 -7.54
CA SER A 100 -10.79 -3.42 -8.63
C SER A 100 -9.88 -4.11 -9.63
N LYS A 101 -10.23 -5.33 -10.02
CA LYS A 101 -9.56 -6.07 -11.09
C LYS A 101 -9.97 -5.56 -12.46
N GLU A 102 -9.21 -5.91 -13.49
CA GLU A 102 -9.53 -5.60 -14.88
C GLU A 102 -10.95 -6.10 -15.20
N ASN A 103 -11.77 -5.25 -15.82
CA ASN A 103 -13.19 -5.49 -16.12
C ASN A 103 -14.17 -5.52 -14.93
N GLU A 104 -13.72 -5.29 -13.68
CA GLU A 104 -14.65 -5.08 -12.58
C GLU A 104 -15.24 -3.66 -12.63
N LYS A 105 -16.58 -3.56 -12.61
CA LYS A 105 -17.30 -2.27 -12.66
C LYS A 105 -17.26 -1.48 -11.36
N SER A 106 -16.81 -2.08 -10.27
CA SER A 106 -16.86 -1.49 -8.94
C SER A 106 -15.74 -2.01 -8.07
N ASN A 107 -15.23 -1.15 -7.19
CA ASN A 107 -14.23 -1.55 -6.20
C ASN A 107 -14.82 -2.56 -5.21
N CYS A 108 -13.92 -3.36 -4.67
CA CYS A 108 -14.13 -4.25 -3.55
C CYS A 108 -13.09 -3.94 -2.46
N ILE A 109 -13.38 -4.40 -1.25
CA ILE A 109 -12.43 -4.36 -0.14
C ILE A 109 -11.75 -5.72 -0.05
N TYR A 110 -10.42 -5.73 -0.10
CA TYR A 110 -9.60 -6.92 0.05
C TYR A 110 -8.76 -6.86 1.32
N ARG A 111 -8.45 -8.02 1.88
CA ARG A 111 -7.49 -8.22 2.96
C ARG A 111 -6.34 -9.08 2.45
N PHE A 112 -5.13 -8.59 2.62
CA PHE A 112 -3.91 -9.36 2.44
C PHE A 112 -3.38 -9.82 3.80
N ASP A 113 -3.15 -11.13 3.94
CA ASP A 113 -2.59 -11.74 5.14
C ASP A 113 -1.14 -12.16 4.84
N PHE A 114 -0.18 -11.60 5.59
CA PHE A 114 1.25 -11.86 5.42
C PHE A 114 1.68 -13.28 5.81
N LEU A 115 0.99 -13.92 6.74
CA LEU A 115 1.37 -15.24 7.25
C LEU A 115 1.03 -16.34 6.24
N SER A 116 -0.15 -16.24 5.66
CA SER A 116 -0.65 -17.16 4.64
C SER A 116 -0.23 -16.74 3.22
N ASN A 117 0.23 -15.50 3.04
CA ASN A 117 0.50 -14.91 1.73
C ASN A 117 -0.73 -14.97 0.81
N GLN A 118 -1.92 -14.67 1.36
CA GLN A 118 -3.19 -14.76 0.66
C GLN A 118 -3.94 -13.43 0.60
N LEU A 119 -4.58 -13.19 -0.54
CA LEU A 119 -5.52 -12.10 -0.73
C LEU A 119 -6.96 -12.61 -0.68
N ASN A 120 -7.72 -12.10 0.28
CA ASN A 120 -9.11 -12.47 0.50
C ASN A 120 -10.02 -11.28 0.19
N LEU A 121 -11.13 -11.55 -0.50
CA LEU A 121 -12.21 -10.58 -0.67
C LEU A 121 -13.00 -10.46 0.63
N VAL A 122 -13.11 -9.24 1.17
CA VAL A 122 -13.83 -8.95 2.42
C VAL A 122 -15.23 -8.41 2.13
N ILE A 123 -15.33 -7.43 1.22
CA ILE A 123 -16.60 -6.76 0.89
C ILE A 123 -16.66 -6.53 -0.62
N LYS A 124 -17.79 -6.90 -1.26
CA LYS A 124 -18.07 -6.59 -2.66
C LYS A 124 -18.68 -5.19 -2.80
N ASN A 125 -18.43 -4.53 -3.94
CA ASN A 125 -19.05 -3.25 -4.30
C ASN A 125 -18.89 -2.15 -3.23
N ALA A 126 -17.69 -2.07 -2.67
CA ALA A 126 -17.33 -1.12 -1.62
C ALA A 126 -15.96 -0.50 -1.93
N ARG A 127 -15.86 0.82 -1.77
CA ARG A 127 -14.65 1.60 -2.09
C ARG A 127 -13.96 2.20 -0.89
N ARG A 128 -14.72 2.71 0.08
CA ARG A 128 -14.17 3.39 1.24
C ARG A 128 -14.18 2.46 2.43
N LEU A 129 -13.08 2.45 3.17
CA LEU A 129 -12.95 1.70 4.41
C LEU A 129 -12.41 2.58 5.53
N THR A 130 -12.80 2.26 6.75
CA THR A 130 -12.26 2.86 7.97
C THR A 130 -12.28 1.79 9.04
N ILE A 131 -11.20 1.67 9.80
CA ILE A 131 -11.10 0.73 10.91
C ILE A 131 -11.21 1.54 12.20
N SER A 132 -12.21 1.24 13.02
CA SER A 132 -12.30 1.74 14.39
C SER A 132 -11.78 0.67 15.32
N LYS A 133 -10.79 1.03 16.15
CA LYS A 133 -10.35 0.17 17.26
C LYS A 133 -11.19 0.54 18.48
N LYS A 134 -11.81 -0.46 19.11
CA LYS A 134 -12.47 -0.31 20.40
C LYS A 134 -11.44 -0.31 21.52
#